data_AF-A0A0G4K4F2-F1
#
_entry.id   AF-A0A0G4K4F2-F1
#
_cell.length_a   1.000
_cell.length_b   1.000
_cell.length_c   1.000
_cell.angle_alpha   90.00
_cell.angle_beta   90.00
_cell.angle_gamma   90.00
#
_symmetry.space_group_name_H-M   'P 1'
#
loop_
_entity.id
_entity.type
_entity.pdbx_description
1 polymer ?
#
loop_
_entity_poly.entity_id
_entity_poly.type
_entity_poly.pdbx_seq_one_letter_code
_entity_poly.pdbx_strand_id
1 'polypeptide(L)'
;MKIKSFIILITIILIFIISCNIQYLSPDNALEEANKINFFVYQIHLPYTSGGGTFQCPVIYDAIDRSGGSRLGIRGIIDKTTILSIAECLRKQPDKHVFLYAENVIFEGNGKKWPNESFMNVKNLTGVYFPADMEAIGDNAFDNCTSLEAIVLGTNFKTMYPSMLAGVKNLKHVVYYGTRLDFTGANNGDAWKGIDQKQMTLYLGNFDGYKEIISGGKKYTTTNWARYTWKKVYYKGEFSIEDIIEVLE
;
A
#
# COMPACT_ATOMS: atom_id res chain seq x y z
N MET A 1 16.11 54.29 12.06
CA MET A 1 16.38 53.16 12.97
C MET A 1 15.22 52.15 13.08
N LYS A 2 14.38 51.98 12.04
CA LYS A 2 13.27 51.00 12.02
C LYS A 2 13.45 49.86 11.00
N ILE A 3 14.38 50.00 10.06
CA ILE A 3 14.60 49.03 8.97
C ILE A 3 15.43 47.82 9.45
N LYS A 4 16.40 48.02 10.36
CA LYS A 4 17.21 46.91 10.91
C LYS A 4 16.40 45.94 11.78
N SER A 5 15.45 46.42 12.58
CA SER A 5 14.58 45.54 13.39
C SER A 5 13.58 44.75 12.55
N PHE A 6 13.11 45.30 11.42
CA PHE A 6 12.17 44.60 10.54
C PHE A 6 12.86 43.48 9.74
N ILE A 7 14.12 43.71 9.31
CA ILE A 7 14.93 42.69 8.63
C ILE A 7 15.27 41.54 9.59
N ILE A 8 15.62 41.85 10.85
CA ILE A 8 15.92 40.83 11.87
C ILE A 8 14.66 40.02 12.24
N LEU A 9 13.48 40.64 12.32
CA LEU A 9 12.22 39.93 12.58
C LEU A 9 11.83 39.02 11.40
N ILE A 10 12.03 39.47 10.15
CA ILE A 10 11.79 38.66 8.95
C ILE A 10 12.77 37.50 8.84
N THR A 11 14.06 37.70 9.13
CA THR A 11 15.02 36.58 9.11
C THR A 11 14.78 35.59 10.24
N ILE A 12 14.34 36.01 11.43
CA ILE A 12 13.96 35.08 12.50
C ILE A 12 12.68 34.30 12.14
N ILE A 13 11.69 34.93 11.49
CA ILE A 13 10.50 34.24 10.98
C ILE A 13 10.85 33.27 9.84
N LEU A 14 11.75 33.65 8.92
CA LEU A 14 12.23 32.76 7.87
C LEU A 14 13.02 31.56 8.45
N ILE A 15 13.86 31.79 9.48
CA ILE A 15 14.63 30.74 10.13
C ILE A 15 13.72 29.79 10.94
N PHE A 16 12.62 30.28 11.52
CA PHE A 16 11.62 29.42 12.18
C PHE A 16 10.77 28.63 11.18
N ILE A 17 10.51 29.16 9.98
CA ILE A 17 9.83 28.40 8.90
C ILE A 17 10.78 27.37 8.28
N ILE A 18 12.10 27.59 8.32
CA ILE A 18 13.13 26.68 7.79
C ILE A 18 13.57 25.60 8.82
N SER A 19 13.06 25.64 10.06
CA SER A 19 13.28 24.54 11.03
C SER A 19 12.39 23.31 10.79
N CYS A 20 11.51 23.32 9.80
CA CYS A 20 10.93 22.11 9.23
C CYS A 20 11.71 21.74 7.95
N ASN A 21 12.86 21.09 8.14
CA ASN A 21 13.54 20.35 7.08
C ASN A 21 12.64 19.19 6.63
N ILE A 22 11.65 19.48 5.80
CA ILE A 22 11.08 18.49 4.91
C ILE A 22 11.86 18.62 3.63
N GLN A 23 12.78 17.66 3.41
CA GLN A 23 13.36 17.44 2.09
C GLN A 23 12.27 16.80 1.21
N TYR A 24 11.28 17.60 0.84
CA TYR A 24 10.32 17.26 -0.20
C TYR A 24 11.08 17.17 -1.52
N LEU A 25 10.69 16.17 -2.31
CA LEU A 25 11.07 15.91 -3.68
C LEU A 25 11.31 17.21 -4.47
N SER A 26 12.41 17.23 -5.24
CA SER A 26 12.88 18.35 -6.05
C SER A 26 11.74 19.01 -6.84
N PRO A 27 11.67 20.36 -6.88
CA PRO A 27 10.54 21.06 -7.46
C PRO A 27 10.72 21.17 -8.97
N ASP A 28 9.86 20.47 -9.70
CA ASP A 28 9.26 20.96 -10.94
C ASP A 28 7.93 20.20 -11.20
N ASN A 29 7.77 18.99 -10.65
CA ASN A 29 6.56 18.18 -10.86
C ASN A 29 5.75 17.90 -9.58
N ALA A 30 6.22 18.26 -8.38
CA ALA A 30 5.56 17.89 -7.13
C ALA A 30 4.15 18.46 -6.98
N LEU A 31 3.89 19.66 -7.51
CA LEU A 31 2.57 20.28 -7.51
C LEU A 31 1.65 19.70 -8.61
N GLU A 32 2.22 19.28 -9.73
CA GLU A 32 1.47 18.66 -10.84
C GLU A 32 1.14 17.17 -10.56
N GLU A 33 2.02 16.44 -9.86
CA GLU A 33 1.76 15.09 -9.33
C GLU A 33 0.82 15.12 -8.13
N ALA A 34 0.93 16.11 -7.22
CA ALA A 34 -0.03 16.29 -6.14
C ALA A 34 -1.45 16.59 -6.66
N ASN A 35 -1.57 17.31 -7.78
CA ASN A 35 -2.86 17.58 -8.43
C ASN A 35 -3.43 16.39 -9.22
N LYS A 36 -2.67 15.32 -9.47
CA LYS A 36 -3.19 14.06 -10.04
C LYS A 36 -3.82 13.16 -8.97
N ILE A 37 -3.59 13.42 -7.69
CA ILE A 37 -4.12 12.61 -6.59
C ILE A 37 -5.29 13.33 -5.93
N ASN A 38 -6.42 13.38 -6.63
CA ASN A 38 -7.69 13.87 -6.08
C ASN A 38 -8.49 12.73 -5.41
N PHE A 39 -7.79 11.85 -4.67
CA PHE A 39 -8.37 10.67 -3.99
C PHE A 39 -8.44 10.80 -2.46
N PHE A 40 -7.73 11.77 -1.87
CA PHE A 40 -7.65 11.90 -0.41
C PHE A 40 -7.90 13.33 0.03
N VAL A 41 -9.05 13.54 0.67
CA VAL A 41 -9.34 14.80 1.37
C VAL A 41 -8.43 14.91 2.60
N TYR A 42 -8.08 13.78 3.24
CA TYR A 42 -7.13 13.72 4.36
C TYR A 42 -6.21 12.49 4.32
N GLN A 43 -4.94 12.70 4.69
CA GLN A 43 -3.94 11.64 4.82
C GLN A 43 -3.18 11.81 6.13
N ILE A 44 -2.83 10.70 6.75
CA ILE A 44 -1.93 10.71 7.89
C ILE A 44 -0.51 10.91 7.37
N HIS A 45 0.13 12.01 7.78
CA HIS A 45 1.51 12.33 7.42
C HIS A 45 2.46 11.98 8.57
N LEU A 46 3.48 11.17 8.29
CA LEU A 46 4.50 10.80 9.24
C LEU A 46 5.75 11.69 9.08
N PRO A 47 6.09 12.53 10.07
CA PRO A 47 7.27 13.39 9.99
C PRO A 47 8.58 12.59 10.07
N TYR A 48 9.60 13.09 9.38
CA TYR A 48 10.93 12.47 9.21
C TYR A 48 11.73 12.23 10.51
N THR A 49 11.34 12.85 11.62
CA THR A 49 12.21 12.98 12.80
C THR A 49 12.27 11.76 13.72
N SER A 50 11.43 10.74 13.49
CA SER A 50 11.47 9.49 14.24
C SER A 50 10.99 8.36 13.35
N GLY A 51 11.91 7.61 12.73
CA GLY A 51 11.89 6.14 12.76
C GLY A 51 10.65 5.34 12.32
N GLY A 52 9.58 5.97 11.84
CA GLY A 52 8.20 5.52 12.12
C GLY A 52 7.77 5.66 13.60
N GLY A 53 6.46 5.54 13.86
CA GLY A 53 5.89 5.68 15.21
C GLY A 53 4.46 5.15 15.33
N THR A 54 3.96 5.00 16.56
CA THR A 54 2.59 4.49 16.81
C THR A 54 1.54 5.60 16.67
N PHE A 55 0.43 5.29 16.01
CA PHE A 55 -0.74 6.16 15.98
C PHE A 55 -1.75 5.77 17.04
N GLN A 56 -2.28 6.80 17.72
CA GLN A 56 -3.45 6.62 18.56
C GLN A 56 -4.69 6.46 17.69
N CYS A 57 -5.56 5.54 18.07
CA CYS A 57 -6.76 5.23 17.29
C CYS A 57 -7.65 6.44 16.96
N PRO A 58 -7.83 7.46 17.85
CA PRO A 58 -8.58 8.67 17.49
C PRO A 58 -8.04 9.39 16.25
N VAL A 59 -6.72 9.40 16.03
CA VAL A 59 -6.09 10.01 14.84
C VAL A 59 -6.42 9.19 13.59
N ILE A 60 -6.36 7.87 13.69
CA ILE A 60 -6.70 6.98 12.58
C ILE A 60 -8.18 7.10 12.22
N TYR A 61 -9.07 7.12 13.23
CA TYR A 61 -10.50 7.23 13.01
C TYR A 61 -10.88 8.57 12.38
N ASP A 62 -10.33 9.68 12.89
CA ASP A 62 -10.53 11.01 12.31
C ASP A 62 -10.07 11.05 10.84
N ALA A 63 -8.89 10.49 10.53
CA ALA A 63 -8.42 10.40 9.15
C ALA A 63 -9.38 9.61 8.26
N ILE A 64 -9.93 8.50 8.76
CA ILE A 64 -10.93 7.71 8.02
C ILE A 64 -12.21 8.50 7.80
N ASP A 65 -12.76 9.11 8.86
CA ASP A 65 -14.01 9.88 8.79
C ASP A 65 -13.90 11.03 7.80
N ARG A 66 -12.78 11.75 7.83
CA ARG A 66 -12.53 12.88 6.93
C ARG A 66 -12.15 12.47 5.51
N SER A 67 -11.90 11.18 5.28
CA SER A 67 -11.65 10.58 3.96
C SER A 67 -12.89 9.87 3.39
N GLY A 68 -14.08 10.22 3.87
CA GLY A 68 -15.34 9.64 3.39
C GLY A 68 -15.76 8.36 4.12
N GLY A 69 -15.13 8.03 5.25
CA GLY A 69 -15.55 6.94 6.14
C GLY A 69 -15.01 5.56 5.78
N SER A 70 -14.52 5.37 4.56
CA SER A 70 -14.05 4.06 4.04
C SER A 70 -12.59 4.02 3.60
N ARG A 71 -11.86 5.13 3.70
CA ARG A 71 -10.47 5.24 3.19
C ARG A 71 -9.51 5.65 4.28
N LEU A 72 -8.31 5.08 4.25
CA LEU A 72 -7.20 5.50 5.09
C LEU A 72 -5.96 5.71 4.24
N GLY A 73 -5.59 6.97 3.98
CA GLY A 73 -4.33 7.30 3.33
C GLY A 73 -3.19 7.49 4.35
N ILE A 74 -2.06 6.85 4.12
CA ILE A 74 -0.81 7.05 4.87
C ILE A 74 0.31 7.49 3.92
N ARG A 75 1.10 8.47 4.35
CA ARG A 75 2.28 8.98 3.62
C ARG A 75 3.45 9.24 4.55
N GLY A 76 4.66 9.27 3.98
CA GLY A 76 5.89 9.57 4.70
C GLY A 76 6.64 8.32 5.14
N ILE A 77 7.45 8.45 6.20
CA ILE A 77 8.27 7.35 6.70
C ILE A 77 7.45 6.49 7.65
N ILE A 78 7.31 5.20 7.33
CA ILE A 78 6.63 4.22 8.18
C ILE A 78 7.63 3.14 8.61
N ASP A 79 7.32 2.46 9.70
CA ASP A 79 8.04 1.28 10.15
C ASP A 79 7.05 0.17 10.55
N LYS A 80 7.59 -0.90 11.15
CA LYS A 80 6.75 -1.98 11.70
C LYS A 80 5.77 -1.46 12.77
N THR A 81 6.19 -0.56 13.66
CA THR A 81 5.32 -0.11 14.76
C THR A 81 4.13 0.68 14.24
N THR A 82 4.34 1.50 13.21
CA THR A 82 3.30 2.25 12.51
C THR A 82 2.22 1.31 11.97
N ILE A 83 2.62 0.31 11.18
CA ILE A 83 1.71 -0.69 10.58
C ILE A 83 0.92 -1.46 11.65
N LEU A 84 1.59 -1.87 12.74
CA LEU A 84 0.94 -2.58 13.82
C LEU A 84 -0.10 -1.72 14.55
N SER A 85 0.17 -0.43 14.76
CA SER A 85 -0.79 0.48 15.40
C SER A 85 -2.05 0.68 14.57
N ILE A 86 -1.93 0.79 13.24
CA ILE A 86 -3.08 0.87 12.33
C ILE A 86 -3.93 -0.40 12.45
N ALA A 87 -3.30 -1.58 12.35
CA ALA A 87 -4.00 -2.84 12.46
C ALA A 87 -4.70 -3.01 13.82
N GLU A 88 -4.08 -2.59 14.92
CA GLU A 88 -4.70 -2.62 16.25
C GLU A 88 -5.98 -1.76 16.30
N CYS A 89 -5.93 -0.55 15.75
CA CYS A 89 -7.08 0.34 15.74
C CYS A 89 -8.21 -0.17 14.85
N LEU A 90 -7.90 -0.71 13.67
CA LEU A 90 -8.92 -1.26 12.79
C LEU A 90 -9.66 -2.44 13.43
N ARG A 91 -8.97 -3.31 14.20
CA ARG A 91 -9.63 -4.41 14.95
C ARG A 91 -10.65 -3.93 15.97
N LYS A 92 -10.52 -2.69 16.48
CA LYS A 92 -11.45 -2.09 17.45
C LYS A 92 -12.71 -1.51 16.80
N GLN A 93 -12.77 -1.43 15.47
CA GLN A 93 -13.95 -0.96 14.71
C GLN A 93 -14.34 -1.97 13.61
N PRO A 94 -14.80 -3.18 13.99
CA PRO A 94 -15.10 -4.25 13.03
C PRO A 94 -16.18 -3.87 11.99
N ASP A 95 -17.06 -2.92 12.31
CA ASP A 95 -18.13 -2.47 11.42
C ASP A 95 -17.68 -1.42 10.39
N LYS A 96 -16.46 -0.87 10.54
CA LYS A 96 -15.95 0.21 9.68
C LYS A 96 -15.05 -0.36 8.61
N HIS A 97 -15.58 -0.57 7.42
CA HIS A 97 -14.86 -1.08 6.27
C HIS A 97 -13.84 -0.06 5.75
N VAL A 98 -12.56 -0.44 5.63
CA VAL A 98 -11.48 0.49 5.29
C VAL A 98 -10.59 -0.06 4.18
N PHE A 99 -10.37 0.76 3.15
CA PHE A 99 -9.31 0.59 2.18
C PHE A 99 -8.07 1.38 2.63
N LEU A 100 -6.94 0.69 2.83
CA LEU A 100 -5.67 1.29 3.25
C LEU A 100 -4.81 1.65 2.03
N TYR A 101 -4.39 2.91 1.96
CA TYR A 101 -3.53 3.43 0.90
C TYR A 101 -2.17 3.85 1.43
N ALA A 102 -1.17 3.02 1.21
CA ALA A 102 0.23 3.31 1.55
C ALA A 102 0.98 3.80 0.31
N GLU A 103 0.71 5.03 -0.11
CA GLU A 103 1.30 5.66 -1.29
C GLU A 103 2.39 6.65 -0.88
N ASN A 104 3.50 6.75 -1.63
CA ASN A 104 4.61 7.65 -1.30
C ASN A 104 5.12 7.45 0.14
N VAL A 105 5.18 6.18 0.51
CA VAL A 105 5.64 5.71 1.82
C VAL A 105 7.04 5.18 1.67
N ILE A 106 7.92 5.58 2.59
CA ILE A 106 9.27 5.01 2.72
C ILE A 106 9.23 4.05 3.91
N PHE A 107 9.44 2.77 3.68
CA PHE A 107 9.46 1.78 4.76
C PHE A 107 10.85 1.72 5.40
N GLU A 108 10.98 2.22 6.62
CA GLU A 108 12.19 2.11 7.43
C GLU A 108 12.31 0.71 8.06
N GLY A 109 13.30 -0.04 7.59
CA GLY A 109 13.58 -1.38 8.06
C GLY A 109 14.40 -2.18 7.05
N ASN A 110 15.12 -3.19 7.54
CA ASN A 110 15.86 -4.10 6.68
C ASN A 110 14.88 -4.93 5.84
N GLY A 111 14.85 -4.68 4.53
CA GLY A 111 14.25 -5.60 3.55
C GLY A 111 12.93 -5.18 2.91
N LYS A 112 12.50 -3.90 2.99
CA LYS A 112 11.31 -3.36 2.28
C LYS A 112 10.13 -4.35 2.24
N LYS A 113 9.84 -4.94 3.40
CA LYS A 113 8.91 -6.06 3.57
C LYS A 113 7.81 -5.64 4.52
N TRP A 114 6.55 -5.82 4.10
CA TRP A 114 5.41 -5.62 4.97
C TRP A 114 5.51 -6.57 6.18
N PRO A 115 5.31 -6.10 7.43
CA PRO A 115 5.60 -6.92 8.60
C PRO A 115 4.76 -8.19 8.67
N ASN A 116 5.42 -9.27 9.11
CA ASN A 116 4.77 -10.55 9.42
C ASN A 116 3.62 -10.33 10.42
N GLU A 117 2.52 -11.07 10.24
CA GLU A 117 1.34 -11.11 11.12
C GLU A 117 0.66 -9.75 11.39
N SER A 118 1.05 -8.69 10.69
CA SER A 118 0.66 -7.32 11.03
C SER A 118 -0.85 -7.09 11.05
N PHE A 119 -1.53 -7.50 9.99
CA PHE A 119 -2.97 -7.37 9.81
C PHE A 119 -3.72 -8.69 10.08
N MET A 120 -3.10 -9.68 10.75
CA MET A 120 -3.78 -10.93 11.08
C MET A 120 -5.12 -10.66 11.79
N ASN A 121 -6.21 -11.26 11.31
CA ASN A 121 -7.57 -11.08 11.82
C ASN A 121 -8.12 -9.62 11.78
N VAL A 122 -7.60 -8.73 10.94
CA VAL A 122 -8.24 -7.42 10.69
C VAL A 122 -9.44 -7.65 9.77
N LYS A 123 -10.63 -7.76 10.36
CA LYS A 123 -11.86 -8.21 9.67
C LYS A 123 -12.57 -7.12 8.87
N ASN A 124 -12.15 -5.87 9.00
CA ASN A 124 -12.78 -4.72 8.37
C ASN A 124 -11.91 -4.07 7.27
N LEU A 125 -10.73 -4.61 7.00
CA LEU A 125 -9.89 -4.16 5.89
C LEU A 125 -10.44 -4.69 4.57
N THR A 126 -10.84 -3.81 3.65
CA THR A 126 -11.42 -4.17 2.33
C THR A 126 -10.40 -4.14 1.21
N GLY A 127 -9.35 -3.32 1.34
CA GLY A 127 -8.28 -3.27 0.36
C GLY A 127 -6.99 -2.72 0.90
N VAL A 128 -5.89 -3.02 0.20
CA VAL A 128 -4.57 -2.46 0.49
C VAL A 128 -3.88 -2.05 -0.80
N TYR A 129 -3.47 -0.79 -0.86
CA TYR A 129 -2.50 -0.31 -1.82
C TYR A 129 -1.12 -0.27 -1.19
N PHE A 130 -0.23 -1.15 -1.65
CA PHE A 130 1.14 -1.24 -1.15
C PHE A 130 2.05 -0.16 -1.78
N PRO A 131 3.09 0.29 -1.06
CA PRO A 131 4.07 1.24 -1.60
C PRO A 131 4.77 0.69 -2.84
N ALA A 132 5.11 1.58 -3.78
CA ALA A 132 5.78 1.21 -5.04
C ALA A 132 7.12 0.48 -4.81
N ASP A 133 7.83 0.86 -3.75
CA ASP A 133 9.13 0.31 -3.40
C ASP A 133 9.09 -0.92 -2.49
N MET A 134 7.89 -1.32 -2.03
CA MET A 134 7.68 -2.54 -1.24
C MET A 134 8.05 -3.78 -2.06
N GLU A 135 8.97 -4.59 -1.55
CA GLU A 135 9.49 -5.76 -2.25
C GLU A 135 8.80 -7.07 -1.84
N ALA A 136 8.21 -7.10 -0.65
CA ALA A 136 7.62 -8.31 -0.10
C ALA A 136 6.50 -8.06 0.89
N ILE A 137 5.64 -9.05 1.07
CA ILE A 137 4.67 -9.12 2.17
C ILE A 137 5.04 -10.29 3.07
N GLY A 138 5.16 -10.03 4.38
CA GLY A 138 5.60 -11.00 5.37
C GLY A 138 4.63 -12.16 5.62
N ASP A 139 5.13 -13.17 6.32
CA ASP A 139 4.39 -14.37 6.69
C ASP A 139 3.10 -14.00 7.45
N ASN A 140 1.98 -14.63 7.07
CA ASN A 140 0.67 -14.45 7.71
C ASN A 140 0.20 -12.98 7.83
N ALA A 141 0.77 -12.05 7.06
CA ALA A 141 0.52 -10.61 7.24
C ALA A 141 -0.96 -10.25 7.20
N PHE A 142 -1.75 -10.90 6.34
CA PHE A 142 -3.19 -10.66 6.19
C PHE A 142 -4.01 -11.94 6.46
N ASP A 143 -3.45 -12.88 7.23
CA ASP A 143 -4.13 -14.12 7.57
C ASP A 143 -5.50 -13.82 8.21
N ASN A 144 -6.54 -14.45 7.69
CA ASN A 144 -7.92 -14.30 8.09
C ASN A 144 -8.47 -12.85 8.00
N CYS A 145 -7.95 -11.99 7.12
CA CYS A 145 -8.61 -10.72 6.76
C CYS A 145 -9.83 -10.98 5.88
N THR A 146 -10.96 -11.41 6.45
CA THR A 146 -12.08 -11.95 5.67
C THR A 146 -12.85 -10.94 4.84
N SER A 147 -12.70 -9.63 5.07
CA SER A 147 -13.31 -8.59 4.23
C SER A 147 -12.38 -8.08 3.13
N LEU A 148 -11.13 -8.55 3.07
CA LEU A 148 -10.16 -8.05 2.10
C LEU A 148 -10.52 -8.57 0.70
N GLU A 149 -10.90 -7.65 -0.17
CA GLU A 149 -11.39 -7.90 -1.53
C GLU A 149 -10.36 -7.53 -2.60
N ALA A 150 -9.44 -6.60 -2.28
CA ALA A 150 -8.41 -6.16 -3.22
C ALA A 150 -7.02 -5.97 -2.61
N ILE A 151 -6.00 -6.29 -3.39
CA ILE A 151 -4.62 -5.90 -3.11
C ILE A 151 -3.99 -5.26 -4.35
N VAL A 152 -3.24 -4.18 -4.15
CA VAL A 152 -2.52 -3.47 -5.21
C VAL A 152 -1.03 -3.50 -4.89
N LEU A 153 -0.28 -4.24 -5.69
CA LEU A 153 1.13 -4.51 -5.50
C LEU A 153 1.98 -3.55 -6.35
N GLY A 154 2.95 -2.92 -5.69
CA GLY A 154 3.83 -1.92 -6.26
C GLY A 154 4.81 -2.44 -7.33
N THR A 155 5.54 -1.50 -7.95
CA THR A 155 6.46 -1.76 -9.06
C THR A 155 7.62 -2.68 -8.69
N ASN A 156 8.09 -2.60 -7.45
CA ASN A 156 9.25 -3.36 -6.99
C ASN A 156 8.88 -4.66 -6.28
N PHE A 157 7.62 -5.06 -6.27
CA PHE A 157 7.19 -6.27 -5.57
C PHE A 157 7.78 -7.54 -6.19
N LYS A 158 8.44 -8.36 -5.38
CA LYS A 158 9.22 -9.55 -5.80
C LYS A 158 8.86 -10.82 -5.05
N THR A 159 8.34 -10.73 -3.82
CA THR A 159 8.20 -11.91 -2.96
C THR A 159 6.86 -11.96 -2.24
N MET A 160 6.16 -13.07 -2.42
CA MET A 160 5.06 -13.47 -1.54
C MET A 160 5.60 -14.50 -0.55
N TYR A 161 5.34 -14.32 0.74
CA TYR A 161 5.72 -15.29 1.79
C TYR A 161 4.58 -16.29 2.06
N PRO A 162 4.87 -17.45 2.67
CA PRO A 162 3.84 -18.43 3.04
C PRO A 162 2.66 -17.82 3.81
N SER A 163 1.45 -18.29 3.49
CA SER A 163 0.21 -17.96 4.20
C SER A 163 -0.10 -16.46 4.36
N MET A 164 0.58 -15.57 3.62
CA MET A 164 0.38 -14.12 3.77
C MET A 164 -1.08 -13.67 3.54
N LEU A 165 -1.85 -14.43 2.76
CA LEU A 165 -3.29 -14.23 2.52
C LEU A 165 -4.11 -15.47 2.90
N ALA A 166 -3.64 -16.28 3.85
CA ALA A 166 -4.38 -17.46 4.28
C ALA A 166 -5.77 -17.07 4.79
N GLY A 167 -6.82 -17.80 4.39
CA GLY A 167 -8.18 -17.54 4.86
C GLY A 167 -8.84 -16.24 4.35
N VAL A 168 -8.22 -15.53 3.41
CA VAL A 168 -8.78 -14.32 2.77
C VAL A 168 -9.77 -14.73 1.67
N LYS A 169 -10.93 -15.25 2.08
CA LYS A 169 -11.90 -15.89 1.18
C LYS A 169 -12.62 -14.97 0.20
N ASN A 170 -12.60 -13.65 0.44
CA ASN A 170 -13.29 -12.66 -0.38
C ASN A 170 -12.37 -11.90 -1.34
N LEU A 171 -11.10 -12.30 -1.46
CA LEU A 171 -10.17 -11.64 -2.38
C LEU A 171 -10.63 -11.87 -3.83
N LYS A 172 -10.93 -10.78 -4.53
CA LYS A 172 -11.45 -10.78 -5.91
C LYS A 172 -10.51 -10.08 -6.88
N HIS A 173 -9.78 -9.07 -6.41
CA HIS A 173 -8.99 -8.19 -7.26
C HIS A 173 -7.52 -8.19 -6.84
N VAL A 174 -6.63 -8.51 -7.77
CA VAL A 174 -5.19 -8.36 -7.59
C VAL A 174 -4.67 -7.46 -8.69
N VAL A 175 -4.16 -6.30 -8.31
CA VAL A 175 -3.49 -5.39 -9.24
C VAL A 175 -1.99 -5.49 -9.03
N TYR A 176 -1.24 -5.63 -10.12
CA TYR A 176 0.21 -5.75 -10.10
C TYR A 176 0.84 -4.77 -11.07
N TYR A 177 1.62 -3.83 -10.52
CA TYR A 177 2.41 -2.86 -11.27
C TYR A 177 3.88 -3.27 -11.41
N GLY A 178 4.29 -4.44 -10.97
CA GLY A 178 5.67 -4.87 -11.21
C GLY A 178 5.92 -5.26 -12.67
N THR A 179 7.18 -5.41 -13.01
CA THR A 179 7.65 -5.70 -14.37
C THR A 179 8.17 -7.14 -14.52
N ARG A 180 8.09 -7.93 -13.45
CA ARG A 180 8.67 -9.28 -13.36
C ARG A 180 7.58 -10.35 -13.25
N LEU A 181 7.75 -11.44 -13.99
CA LEU A 181 6.88 -12.62 -13.92
C LEU A 181 7.56 -13.83 -13.28
N ASP A 182 8.87 -13.75 -13.03
CA ASP A 182 9.73 -14.87 -12.65
C ASP A 182 9.79 -15.13 -11.14
N PHE A 183 8.89 -14.51 -10.36
CA PHE A 183 8.78 -14.82 -8.95
C PHE A 183 7.62 -15.79 -8.69
N THR A 184 7.88 -16.76 -7.82
CA THR A 184 7.10 -17.99 -7.82
C THR A 184 5.84 -18.00 -6.96
N GLY A 185 5.55 -16.97 -6.17
CA GLY A 185 4.58 -17.10 -5.08
C GLY A 185 5.08 -18.08 -4.00
N ALA A 186 5.02 -17.66 -2.72
CA ALA A 186 5.51 -18.36 -1.52
C ALA A 186 6.92 -19.02 -1.65
N ASN A 187 7.92 -18.46 -0.96
CA ASN A 187 9.23 -19.09 -0.75
C ASN A 187 9.16 -20.31 0.21
N ASN A 188 8.32 -21.31 -0.12
CA ASN A 188 7.82 -22.45 0.68
C ASN A 188 6.40 -22.21 1.20
N GLY A 189 5.47 -23.14 0.94
CA GLY A 189 4.05 -23.02 1.31
C GLY A 189 3.17 -22.44 0.20
N ASP A 190 1.95 -22.02 0.57
CA ASP A 190 0.95 -21.45 -0.33
C ASP A 190 0.54 -20.07 0.19
N ALA A 191 0.80 -19.02 -0.60
CA ALA A 191 0.38 -17.66 -0.27
C ALA A 191 -1.14 -17.50 -0.34
N TRP A 192 -1.81 -18.34 -1.14
CA TRP A 192 -3.23 -18.29 -1.48
C TRP A 192 -4.05 -19.34 -0.71
N LYS A 193 -3.51 -19.84 0.41
CA LYS A 193 -4.13 -20.94 1.17
C LYS A 193 -5.58 -20.61 1.55
N GLY A 194 -6.52 -21.41 1.08
CA GLY A 194 -7.96 -21.24 1.36
C GLY A 194 -8.66 -20.21 0.46
N ILE A 195 -8.00 -19.77 -0.61
CA ILE A 195 -8.57 -18.97 -1.69
C ILE A 195 -8.82 -19.91 -2.87
N ASP A 196 -10.10 -20.08 -3.23
CA ASP A 196 -10.51 -20.89 -4.38
C ASP A 196 -9.79 -20.47 -5.66
N GLN A 197 -9.35 -21.45 -6.45
CA GLN A 197 -8.75 -21.20 -7.76
C GLN A 197 -9.81 -20.60 -8.70
N LYS A 198 -9.39 -19.71 -9.61
CA LYS A 198 -10.27 -19.03 -10.59
C LYS A 198 -11.34 -18.12 -9.97
N GLN A 199 -11.19 -17.70 -8.72
CA GLN A 199 -12.07 -16.65 -8.16
C GLN A 199 -11.55 -15.24 -8.48
N MET A 200 -10.23 -15.05 -8.47
CA MET A 200 -9.60 -13.73 -8.58
C MET A 200 -9.39 -13.29 -10.02
N THR A 201 -9.51 -11.98 -10.24
CA THR A 201 -9.12 -11.28 -11.45
C THR A 201 -7.77 -10.58 -11.25
N LEU A 202 -6.88 -10.75 -12.22
CA LEU A 202 -5.56 -10.11 -12.25
C LEU A 202 -5.60 -8.88 -13.16
N TYR A 203 -5.02 -7.78 -12.70
CA TYR A 203 -4.86 -6.55 -13.47
C TYR A 203 -3.36 -6.22 -13.55
N LEU A 204 -2.81 -6.23 -14.76
CA LEU A 204 -1.39 -6.06 -15.03
C LEU A 204 -1.12 -4.67 -15.60
N GLY A 205 -0.73 -3.73 -14.74
CA GLY A 205 -0.59 -2.32 -15.12
C GLY A 205 0.61 -2.01 -16.02
N ASN A 206 1.63 -2.88 -16.04
CA ASN A 206 2.87 -2.68 -16.79
C ASN A 206 3.13 -3.73 -17.87
N PHE A 207 2.10 -4.47 -18.28
CA PHE A 207 2.20 -5.44 -19.36
C PHE A 207 1.17 -5.10 -20.44
N ASP A 208 1.62 -4.90 -21.68
CA ASP A 208 0.75 -4.58 -22.82
C ASP A 208 -0.02 -5.80 -23.37
N GLY A 209 0.20 -6.99 -22.80
CA GLY A 209 -0.43 -8.21 -23.27
C GLY A 209 0.20 -9.47 -22.68
N TYR A 210 -0.20 -10.63 -23.19
CA TYR A 210 0.32 -11.93 -22.76
C TYR A 210 1.84 -11.98 -22.86
N LYS A 211 2.48 -12.48 -21.81
CA LYS A 211 3.92 -12.75 -21.77
C LYS A 211 4.18 -14.14 -21.21
N GLU A 212 5.28 -14.69 -21.67
CA GLU A 212 5.83 -15.97 -21.24
C GLU A 212 7.33 -15.84 -21.06
N ILE A 213 7.85 -16.34 -19.95
CA ILE A 213 9.28 -16.37 -19.68
C ILE A 213 9.70 -17.71 -19.09
N ILE A 214 10.94 -18.11 -19.37
CA ILE A 214 11.56 -19.30 -18.79
C ILE A 214 12.65 -18.83 -17.84
N SER A 215 12.56 -19.20 -16.57
CA SER A 215 13.56 -18.86 -15.56
C SER A 215 13.79 -20.07 -14.64
N GLY A 216 15.05 -20.46 -14.45
CA GLY A 216 15.42 -21.62 -13.64
C GLY A 216 14.76 -22.94 -14.08
N GLY A 217 14.55 -23.11 -15.40
CA GLY A 217 13.87 -24.29 -15.97
C GLY A 217 12.35 -24.32 -15.78
N LYS A 218 11.74 -23.26 -15.22
CA LYS A 218 10.30 -23.13 -15.03
C LYS A 218 9.72 -22.10 -15.99
N LYS A 219 8.52 -22.38 -16.51
CA LYS A 219 7.73 -21.48 -17.36
C LYS A 219 6.78 -20.65 -16.50
N TYR A 220 6.81 -19.33 -16.71
CA TYR A 220 5.92 -18.37 -16.08
C TYR A 220 5.12 -17.64 -17.15
N THR A 221 3.81 -17.51 -16.94
CA THR A 221 2.91 -16.82 -17.87
C THR A 221 2.10 -15.78 -17.12
N THR A 222 1.64 -14.75 -17.81
CA THR A 222 0.70 -13.78 -17.22
C THR A 222 -0.60 -14.42 -16.72
N THR A 223 -0.95 -15.61 -17.22
CA THR A 223 -2.15 -16.37 -16.84
C THR A 223 -1.93 -17.37 -15.70
N ASN A 224 -0.68 -17.59 -15.26
CA ASN A 224 -0.32 -18.43 -14.11
C ASN A 224 0.68 -17.71 -13.20
N TRP A 225 0.62 -16.37 -13.19
CA TRP A 225 1.51 -15.56 -12.38
C TRP A 225 1.29 -15.86 -10.89
N ALA A 226 2.37 -15.84 -10.12
CA ALA A 226 2.40 -16.21 -8.69
C ALA A 226 1.82 -17.61 -8.37
N ARG A 227 1.90 -18.56 -9.31
CA ARG A 227 1.36 -19.94 -9.21
C ARG A 227 -0.14 -19.98 -8.88
N TYR A 228 -0.89 -18.97 -9.32
CA TYR A 228 -2.34 -18.93 -9.16
C TYR A 228 -3.03 -19.00 -10.53
N THR A 229 -4.15 -19.72 -10.59
CA THR A 229 -4.99 -19.77 -11.80
C THR A 229 -6.03 -18.67 -11.76
N TRP A 230 -5.84 -17.64 -12.58
CA TRP A 230 -6.70 -16.45 -12.63
C TRP A 230 -8.04 -16.73 -13.34
N LYS A 231 -9.12 -16.10 -12.86
CA LYS A 231 -10.43 -16.08 -13.52
C LYS A 231 -10.37 -15.33 -14.85
N LYS A 232 -9.75 -14.15 -14.79
CA LYS A 232 -9.56 -13.22 -15.90
C LYS A 232 -8.27 -12.44 -15.66
N VAL A 233 -7.62 -12.05 -16.75
CA VAL A 233 -6.43 -11.18 -16.73
C VAL A 233 -6.74 -9.99 -17.62
N TYR A 234 -6.48 -8.78 -17.10
CA TYR A 234 -6.51 -7.53 -17.84
C TYR A 234 -5.11 -6.95 -17.93
N TYR A 235 -4.84 -6.28 -19.03
CA TYR A 235 -3.55 -5.69 -19.35
C TYR A 235 -3.59 -4.17 -19.29
N LYS A 236 -2.43 -3.54 -19.43
CA LYS A 236 -2.29 -2.09 -19.41
C LYS A 236 -3.24 -1.43 -20.41
N GLY A 237 -4.03 -0.48 -19.92
CA GLY A 237 -5.03 0.24 -20.73
C GLY A 237 -6.41 -0.42 -20.82
N GLU A 238 -6.58 -1.63 -20.27
CA GLU A 238 -7.88 -2.33 -20.25
C GLU A 238 -8.66 -2.14 -18.94
N PHE A 239 -8.10 -1.42 -17.97
CA PHE A 239 -8.70 -1.18 -16.67
C PHE A 239 -8.30 0.19 -16.10
N SER A 240 -9.14 0.74 -15.22
CA SER A 240 -8.82 1.85 -14.32
C SER A 240 -8.75 1.30 -12.90
N ILE A 241 -7.75 1.73 -12.12
CA ILE A 241 -7.62 1.32 -10.72
C ILE A 241 -8.70 1.99 -9.86
N GLU A 242 -9.10 3.20 -10.25
CA GLU A 242 -10.13 4.00 -9.62
C GLU A 242 -11.48 3.28 -9.68
N ASP A 243 -11.87 2.77 -10.86
CA ASP A 243 -13.11 2.00 -11.01
C ASP A 243 -13.13 0.72 -10.14
N ILE A 244 -11.97 0.06 -9.99
CA ILE A 244 -11.86 -1.14 -9.15
C ILE A 244 -12.07 -0.76 -7.69
N ILE A 245 -11.49 0.35 -7.28
CA ILE A 245 -11.51 0.83 -5.90
C ILE A 245 -12.88 1.37 -5.51
N GLU A 246 -13.53 2.15 -6.38
CA GLU A 246 -14.87 2.71 -6.14
C GLU A 246 -15.92 1.63 -5.91
N VAL A 247 -15.75 0.44 -6.50
CA VAL A 247 -16.64 -0.72 -6.27
C VAL A 247 -16.46 -1.34 -4.88
N LEU A 248 -15.35 -1.07 -4.20
CA LEU A 248 -14.99 -1.65 -2.90
C LEU A 248 -15.35 -0.75 -1.71
N GLU A 249 -15.81 0.48 -1.99
CA GLU A 249 -16.11 1.54 -1.02
C GLU A 249 -17.62 1.73 -0.86
#